data_AF-A0A1D1VH06-F1
#
_entry.id   AF-A0A1D1VH06-F1
#
_cell.length_a   1.000
_cell.length_b   1.000
_cell.length_c   1.000
_cell.angle_alpha   90.00
_cell.angle_beta   90.00
_cell.angle_gamma   90.00
#
_symmetry.space_group_name_H-M   'P 1'
#
loop_
_entity.id
_entity.type
_entity.pdbx_description
1 polymer ?
#
loop_
_entity_poly.entity_id
_entity_poly.type
_entity_poly.pdbx_seq_one_letter_code
_entity_poly.pdbx_strand_id
1 'polypeptide(L)'
;MEAVRELEAAFEKEGLNLPPSLVPFIDEAAHGMTEGKARFAVYQAMAKQMLHVEQVIPFQPNVVLVYPSALLEYIRKKFGGQNSGGFGKGKPLVSLRAVGSMEWRTSGH
;
A
#
# COMPACT_ATOMS: atom_id res chain seq x y z
N MET A 1 2.52 16.89 -2.86
CA MET A 1 1.64 17.15 -4.02
C MET A 1 2.11 16.40 -5.28
N GLU A 2 3.40 16.16 -5.47
CA GLU A 2 3.95 15.39 -6.61
C GLU A 2 3.75 13.87 -6.49
N ALA A 3 4.03 13.28 -5.32
CA ALA A 3 3.90 11.82 -5.13
C ALA A 3 2.48 11.27 -5.33
N VAL A 4 1.44 12.04 -4.97
CA VAL A 4 0.03 11.64 -5.21
C VAL A 4 -0.27 11.60 -6.70
N ARG A 5 0.18 12.62 -7.47
CA ARG A 5 -0.03 12.68 -8.93
C ARG A 5 0.68 11.55 -9.66
N GLU A 6 1.87 11.17 -9.22
CA GLU A 6 2.57 10.01 -9.79
C GLU A 6 1.84 8.70 -9.51
N LEU A 7 1.26 8.57 -8.31
CA LEU A 7 0.44 7.43 -7.96
C LEU A 7 -0.84 7.40 -8.81
N GLU A 8 -1.54 8.52 -8.97
CA GLU A 8 -2.70 8.67 -9.86
C GLU A 8 -2.34 8.26 -11.29
N ALA A 9 -1.26 8.81 -11.85
CA ALA A 9 -0.79 8.47 -13.18
C ALA A 9 -0.45 6.98 -13.35
N ALA A 10 0.02 6.31 -12.29
CA ALA A 10 0.27 4.86 -12.32
C ALA A 10 -1.04 4.06 -12.39
N PHE A 11 -2.09 4.49 -11.70
CA PHE A 11 -3.43 3.89 -11.82
C PHE A 11 -4.04 4.15 -13.21
N GLU A 12 -3.93 5.38 -13.71
CA GLU A 12 -4.48 5.77 -15.02
C GLU A 12 -3.84 4.97 -16.17
N LYS A 13 -2.52 4.68 -16.10
CA LYS A 13 -1.83 3.83 -17.08
C LYS A 13 -2.39 2.41 -17.15
N GLU A 14 -3.00 1.91 -16.08
CA GLU A 14 -3.69 0.62 -16.05
C GLU A 14 -5.20 0.72 -16.35
N GLY A 15 -5.70 1.92 -16.70
CA GLY A 15 -7.12 2.18 -16.91
C GLY A 15 -7.94 2.17 -15.62
N LEU A 16 -7.30 2.49 -14.49
CA LEU A 16 -7.90 2.49 -13.16
C LEU A 16 -7.93 3.91 -12.59
N ASN A 17 -8.82 4.15 -11.65
CA ASN A 17 -8.81 5.37 -10.82
C ASN A 17 -8.13 5.07 -9.48
N LEU A 18 -7.39 6.03 -8.95
CA LEU A 18 -6.87 5.95 -7.58
C LEU A 18 -8.06 5.90 -6.60
N PRO A 19 -8.13 4.91 -5.68
CA PRO A 19 -9.20 4.88 -4.70
C PRO A 19 -9.16 6.12 -3.80
N PRO A 20 -10.29 6.84 -3.65
CA PRO A 20 -10.31 8.12 -2.93
C PRO A 20 -9.94 7.97 -1.45
N SER A 21 -10.18 6.80 -0.85
CA SER A 21 -9.85 6.51 0.55
C SER A 21 -8.46 5.92 0.77
N LEU A 22 -7.70 5.57 -0.28
CA LEU A 22 -6.37 4.98 -0.13
C LEU A 22 -5.37 5.97 0.49
N VAL A 23 -5.35 7.22 0.02
CA VAL A 23 -4.45 8.24 0.56
C VAL A 23 -4.81 8.59 2.02
N PRO A 24 -6.07 8.89 2.36
CA PRO A 24 -6.51 9.07 3.75
C PRO A 24 -6.15 7.89 4.65
N PHE A 25 -6.34 6.65 4.19
CA PHE A 25 -5.97 5.45 4.94
C PHE A 25 -4.47 5.40 5.25
N ILE A 26 -3.61 5.70 4.26
CA ILE A 26 -2.16 5.73 4.44
C ILE A 26 -1.76 6.83 5.43
N ASP A 27 -2.41 7.99 5.37
CA ASP A 27 -2.16 9.10 6.29
C ASP A 27 -2.54 8.78 7.73
N GLU A 28 -3.69 8.14 7.92
CA GLU A 28 -4.14 7.71 9.23
C GLU A 28 -3.23 6.62 9.82
N ALA A 29 -2.82 5.64 9.01
CA ALA A 29 -1.91 4.58 9.46
C ALA A 29 -0.54 5.11 9.92
N ALA A 30 -0.09 6.24 9.35
CA ALA A 30 1.16 6.91 9.70
C ALA A 30 0.99 7.96 10.81
N HIS A 31 -0.23 8.23 11.28
CA HIS A 31 -0.52 9.34 12.18
C HIS A 31 0.31 9.26 13.48
N GLY A 32 0.93 10.38 13.85
CA GLY A 32 1.77 10.47 15.06
C GLY A 32 3.11 9.72 14.98
N MET A 33 3.49 9.17 13.82
CA MET A 33 4.74 8.43 13.65
C MET A 33 5.76 9.19 12.82
N THR A 34 7.05 8.94 13.07
CA THR A 34 8.16 9.51 12.31
C THR A 34 8.74 8.49 11.33
N GLU A 35 9.00 8.97 10.11
CA GLU A 35 9.78 8.31 9.06
C GLU A 35 9.61 6.78 8.94
N GLY A 36 10.63 6.02 9.37
CA GLY A 36 10.67 4.55 9.28
C GLY A 36 9.56 3.86 10.06
N LYS A 37 9.14 4.43 11.21
CA LYS A 37 8.01 3.91 11.98
C LYS A 37 6.70 4.13 11.25
N ALA A 38 6.52 5.30 10.63
CA ALA A 38 5.36 5.61 9.81
C ALA A 38 5.24 4.62 8.63
N ARG A 39 6.34 4.34 7.92
CA ARG A 39 6.33 3.35 6.82
C ARG A 39 5.95 1.95 7.29
N PHE A 40 6.54 1.48 8.39
CA PHE A 40 6.25 0.15 8.89
C PHE A 40 4.78 0.02 9.31
N ALA A 41 4.23 1.05 9.98
CA ALA A 41 2.82 1.08 10.34
C ALA A 41 1.90 1.11 9.11
N VAL A 42 2.24 1.87 8.06
CA VAL A 42 1.52 1.84 6.78
C VAL A 42 1.55 0.44 6.17
N TYR A 43 2.72 -0.20 6.07
CA TYR A 43 2.81 -1.56 5.53
C TYR A 43 2.03 -2.57 6.36
N GLN A 44 2.02 -2.44 7.69
CA GLN A 44 1.26 -3.30 8.57
C GLN A 44 -0.25 -3.08 8.43
N ALA A 45 -0.70 -1.83 8.36
CA ALA A 45 -2.10 -1.47 8.18
C ALA A 45 -2.61 -1.97 6.82
N MET A 46 -1.84 -1.75 5.75
CA MET A 46 -2.16 -2.27 4.42
C MET A 46 -2.22 -3.79 4.40
N ALA A 47 -1.24 -4.47 5.00
CA ALA A 47 -1.25 -5.93 5.09
C ALA A 47 -2.48 -6.42 5.84
N LYS A 48 -2.84 -5.77 6.96
CA LYS A 48 -4.05 -6.08 7.70
C LYS A 48 -5.29 -5.87 6.83
N GLN A 49 -5.43 -4.74 6.15
CA GLN A 49 -6.58 -4.46 5.28
C GLN A 49 -6.73 -5.53 4.18
N MET A 50 -5.63 -5.87 3.50
CA MET A 50 -5.63 -6.89 2.44
C MET A 50 -5.89 -8.31 2.94
N LEU A 51 -5.55 -8.62 4.19
CA LEU A 51 -5.80 -9.92 4.81
C LEU A 51 -7.15 -10.01 5.53
N HIS A 52 -7.72 -8.88 5.97
CA HIS A 52 -8.98 -8.81 6.73
C HIS A 52 -10.20 -8.62 5.82
N VAL A 53 -10.05 -7.90 4.70
CA VAL A 53 -11.09 -7.79 3.66
C VAL A 53 -10.98 -9.03 2.77
N GLU A 54 -11.59 -10.11 3.25
CA GLU A 54 -12.06 -11.32 2.55
C GLU A 54 -11.31 -11.76 1.27
N GLN A 55 -10.73 -12.97 1.34
CA GLN A 55 -10.82 -14.01 0.29
C GLN A 55 -10.36 -13.71 -1.16
N VAL A 56 -9.83 -12.52 -1.49
CA VAL A 56 -9.34 -12.26 -2.86
C VAL A 56 -8.13 -13.14 -3.18
N ILE A 57 -7.37 -13.53 -2.14
CA ILE A 57 -6.18 -14.34 -2.31
C ILE A 57 -6.10 -15.38 -1.18
N PRO A 58 -6.16 -16.69 -1.47
CA PRO A 58 -6.04 -17.71 -0.44
C PRO A 58 -4.68 -17.58 0.27
N PHE A 59 -4.72 -17.33 1.57
CA PHE A 59 -3.53 -17.23 2.41
C PHE A 59 -2.85 -18.61 2.48
N GLN A 60 -1.68 -18.73 1.85
CA GLN A 60 -0.85 -19.93 1.92
C GLN A 60 0.36 -19.63 2.81
N PRO A 61 0.88 -20.61 3.59
CA PRO A 61 2.15 -20.46 4.26
C PRO A 61 3.22 -20.10 3.22
N ASN A 62 4.01 -19.05 3.48
CA ASN A 62 5.05 -18.45 2.62
C ASN A 62 4.62 -17.36 1.61
N VAL A 63 3.44 -16.76 1.77
CA VAL A 63 3.07 -15.58 0.97
C VAL A 63 3.77 -14.32 1.49
N VAL A 64 4.55 -13.67 0.62
CA VAL A 64 5.13 -12.34 0.86
C VAL A 64 4.26 -11.32 0.13
N LEU A 65 3.69 -10.36 0.86
CA LEU A 65 2.99 -9.24 0.26
C LEU A 65 4.01 -8.30 -0.39
N VAL A 66 4.08 -8.33 -1.71
CA VAL A 66 4.84 -7.36 -2.50
C VAL A 66 3.84 -6.36 -3.06
N TYR A 67 3.92 -5.12 -2.59
CA TYR A 67 3.10 -4.01 -3.07
C TYR A 67 3.56 -3.54 -4.46
N PRO A 68 2.66 -2.98 -5.28
CA PRO A 68 3.04 -2.37 -6.56
C PRO A 68 4.11 -1.28 -6.38
N SER A 69 5.06 -1.20 -7.32
CA SER A 69 6.19 -0.27 -7.25
C SER A 69 5.77 1.19 -7.05
N ALA A 70 4.73 1.63 -7.76
CA ALA A 70 4.20 3.00 -7.62
C ALA A 70 3.74 3.33 -6.19
N LEU A 71 3.15 2.35 -5.51
CA LEU A 71 2.67 2.50 -4.15
C LEU A 71 3.84 2.49 -3.15
N LEU A 72 4.84 1.63 -3.38
CA LEU A 72 6.08 1.64 -2.60
C LEU A 72 6.82 2.97 -2.74
N GLU A 73 6.91 3.50 -3.96
CA GLU A 73 7.52 4.79 -4.25
C GLU A 73 6.76 5.95 -3.59
N TYR A 74 5.43 5.93 -3.66
CA TYR A 74 4.58 6.88 -2.96
C TYR A 74 4.90 6.93 -1.46
N ILE A 75 4.87 5.76 -0.80
CA ILE A 75 5.12 5.64 0.65
C ILE A 75 6.55 6.10 0.99
N ARG A 76 7.54 5.78 0.14
CA ARG A 76 8.94 6.22 0.31
C ARG A 76 9.10 7.72 0.18
N LYS A 77 8.50 8.34 -0.84
CA LYS A 77 8.55 9.79 -1.05
C LYS A 77 7.85 10.53 0.10
N LYS A 78 6.79 9.95 0.66
CA LYS A 78 6.00 10.56 1.74
C LYS A 78 6.65 10.46 3.11
N PHE A 79 7.22 9.31 3.46
CA PHE A 79 7.72 9.03 4.81
C PHE A 79 9.23 8.77 4.89
N GLY A 80 9.99 8.96 3.81
CA GLY A 80 11.47 8.89 3.81
C GLY A 80 12.07 7.49 4.00
N GLY A 81 13.40 7.42 4.08
CA GLY A 81 14.20 6.23 4.48
C GLY A 81 14.72 5.30 3.37
N GLN A 82 15.94 4.77 3.54
CA GLN A 82 16.51 3.70 2.70
C GLN A 82 15.91 2.33 3.09
N ASN A 83 15.58 1.49 2.10
CA ASN A 83 15.38 0.06 2.37
C ASN A 83 16.73 -0.62 2.22
N SER A 84 17.21 -1.29 3.28
CA SER A 84 18.02 -2.49 3.10
C SER A 84 17.11 -3.50 2.39
N GLY A 85 17.32 -3.68 1.08
CA GLY A 85 16.48 -4.52 0.25
C GLY A 85 16.43 -5.94 0.79
N GLY A 86 15.33 -6.30 1.44
CA GLY A 86 15.01 -7.69 1.71
C GLY A 86 14.67 -8.37 0.39
N PHE A 87 15.65 -9.06 -0.21
CA PHE A 87 15.45 -9.94 -1.35
C PHE A 87 14.77 -11.24 -0.86
N GLY A 88 13.44 -11.22 -0.77
CA GLY A 88 12.63 -12.42 -0.61
C GLY A 88 12.23 -12.98 -1.98
N LYS A 89 12.39 -14.29 -2.20
CA LYS A 89 11.82 -15.03 -3.34
C LYS A 89 10.29 -15.19 -3.20
N GLY A 90 9.58 -14.08 -3.01
CA GLY A 90 8.12 -14.05 -2.88
C GLY A 90 7.44 -13.88 -4.22
N LYS A 91 6.30 -14.54 -4.43
CA LYS A 91 5.42 -14.21 -5.55
C LYS A 91 4.70 -12.89 -5.22
N PRO A 92 4.76 -11.86 -6.09
CA PRO A 92 4.01 -10.65 -5.87
C PRO A 92 2.52 -10.97 -5.95
N LEU A 93 1.82 -10.68 -4.86
CA LEU A 93 0.44 -11.08 -4.67
C LEU A 93 -0.53 -9.94 -5.00
N VAL A 94 -0.08 -8.68 -5.01
CA VAL A 94 -0.93 -7.50 -5.05
C VAL A 94 -0.64 -6.66 -6.29
N SER A 95 -1.62 -6.54 -7.19
CA SER A 95 -1.58 -5.65 -8.36
C SER A 95 -2.24 -4.30 -8.06
N LEU A 96 -1.99 -3.27 -8.88
CA LEU A 96 -2.71 -2.00 -8.78
C LEU A 96 -4.22 -2.20 -9.00
N ARG A 97 -4.63 -3.13 -9.87
CA ARG A 97 -6.04 -3.54 -9.99
C ARG A 97 -6.62 -4.05 -8.67
N ALA A 98 -5.91 -4.92 -7.95
CA ALA A 98 -6.39 -5.41 -6.65
C ALA A 98 -6.49 -4.27 -5.62
N VAL A 99 -5.51 -3.36 -5.60
CA VAL A 99 -5.55 -2.17 -4.74
C VAL A 99 -6.72 -1.25 -5.12
N GLY A 100 -6.97 -1.09 -6.42
CA GLY A 100 -8.04 -0.26 -6.98
C GLY A 100 -9.45 -0.77 -6.67
N SER A 101 -9.62 -2.09 -6.54
CA SER A 101 -10.91 -2.71 -6.22
C SER A 101 -11.21 -2.83 -4.73
N MET A 102 -10.24 -2.52 -3.86
CA MET A 102 -10.40 -2.64 -2.41
C MET A 102 -11.13 -1.43 -1.82
N GLU A 103 -12.04 -1.69 -0.89
CA GLU A 103 -12.55 -0.66 0.00
C GLU A 103 -11.52 -0.37 1.10
N TRP A 104 -10.87 0.79 1.03
CA TRP A 104 -9.93 1.24 2.06
C TRP A 104 -10.72 1.92 3.18
N ARG A 105 -10.75 1.29 4.37
CA ARG A 105 -11.47 1.79 5.54
C ARG A 105 -10.52 2.53 6.47
N THR A 106 -10.73 3.84 6.59
CA THR A 106 -10.18 4.66 7.67
C THR A 106 -10.90 4.33 8.99
N SER A 107 -10.26 4.47 10.15
CA SER A 107 -10.85 4.11 11.46
C SER A 107 -11.92 5.09 11.94
N GLY A 108 -12.29 6.08 11.13
CA GLY A 108 -13.30 7.09 11.46
C GLY A 108 -14.73 6.60 11.22
N HIS A 109 -15.41 6.23 12.32
CA HIS A 109 -16.87 6.13 12.54
C HIS A 109 -17.72 5.24 11.63
#